data_AF-A0A4R3JFW2-F1
#
_entry.id   AF-A0A4R3JFW2-F1
#
_cell.length_a   1.000
_cell.length_b   1.000
_cell.length_c   1.000
_cell.angle_alpha   90.00
_cell.angle_beta   90.00
_cell.angle_gamma   90.00
#
_symmetry.space_group_name_H-M   'P 1'
#
loop_
_entity.id
_entity.type
_entity.pdbx_description
1 polymer ?
#
loop_
_entity_poly.entity_id
_entity_poly.type
_entity_poly.pdbx_seq_one_letter_code
_entity_poly.pdbx_strand_id
1 'polypeptide(L)'
;MTTTEIYICREGQALEDGQVEYSDRIISREDAESDAFIRCSAHGWIKKIAYYKVNDAGDFRIFYAYTNPNVLPEGRPQASKNAVGKSARVNKKKIKQKNTLWRKLAFWSRARRR
;
A
#
# COMPACT_ATOMS: atom_id res chain seq x y z
N MET A 1 1.49 -28.57 -17.70
CA MET A 1 0.26 -28.00 -17.11
C MET A 1 0.52 -26.51 -16.89
N THR A 2 -0.41 -25.62 -17.24
CA THR A 2 -0.18 -24.17 -17.04
C THR A 2 -1.03 -23.70 -15.87
N THR A 3 -0.37 -23.33 -14.78
CA THR A 3 -1.01 -22.81 -13.57
C THR A 3 -0.89 -21.29 -13.55
N THR A 4 -1.92 -20.62 -13.06
CA THR A 4 -1.92 -19.16 -12.91
C THR A 4 -1.62 -18.78 -11.47
N GLU A 5 -0.61 -17.94 -11.28
CA GLU A 5 -0.28 -17.30 -10.01
C GLU A 5 -0.95 -15.93 -9.94
N ILE A 6 -1.69 -15.71 -8.85
CA ILE A 6 -2.45 -14.50 -8.59
C ILE A 6 -1.81 -13.82 -7.38
N TYR A 7 -1.18 -12.67 -7.62
CA TYR A 7 -0.57 -11.86 -6.58
C TYR A 7 -1.52 -10.74 -6.18
N ILE A 8 -1.82 -10.64 -4.89
CA ILE A 8 -2.80 -9.70 -4.32
C ILE A 8 -2.09 -8.79 -3.31
N CYS A 9 -2.15 -7.48 -3.55
CA CYS A 9 -1.51 -6.46 -2.71
C CYS A 9 -2.53 -5.60 -1.98
N ARG A 10 -2.18 -5.22 -0.75
CA ARG A 10 -2.81 -4.14 -0.02
C ARG A 10 -2.19 -2.78 -0.37
N GLU A 11 -2.85 -1.71 0.07
CA GLU A 11 -2.28 -0.37 -0.05
C GLU A 11 -0.98 -0.24 0.75
N GLY A 12 0.10 0.21 0.09
CA GLY A 12 1.42 0.38 0.69
C GLY A 12 2.27 -0.90 0.81
N GLN A 13 1.76 -2.05 0.36
CA GLN A 13 2.48 -3.32 0.33
C GLN A 13 3.11 -3.55 -1.06
N ALA A 14 4.32 -4.11 -1.11
CA ALA A 14 4.94 -4.52 -2.36
C ALA A 14 4.22 -5.77 -2.94
N LEU A 15 4.38 -6.01 -4.25
CA LEU A 15 3.79 -7.17 -4.92
C LEU A 15 4.33 -8.50 -4.37
N GLU A 16 5.63 -8.51 -4.05
CA GLU A 16 6.34 -9.67 -3.50
C GLU A 16 5.92 -10.00 -2.06
N ASP A 17 5.57 -8.99 -1.28
CA ASP A 17 5.11 -9.16 0.11
C ASP A 17 3.62 -9.56 0.17
N GLY A 18 2.91 -9.50 -0.96
CA GLY A 18 1.47 -9.74 -1.07
C GLY A 18 1.06 -11.18 -0.83
N GLN A 19 -0.26 -11.42 -0.88
CA GLN A 19 -0.79 -12.77 -0.86
C GLN A 19 -0.69 -13.38 -2.26
N VAL A 20 -0.22 -14.64 -2.35
CA VAL A 20 -0.19 -15.41 -3.59
C VAL A 20 -1.22 -16.52 -3.54
N GLU A 21 -2.01 -16.63 -4.60
CA GLU A 21 -2.95 -17.73 -4.83
C GLU A 21 -2.64 -18.41 -6.16
N TYR A 22 -2.85 -19.72 -6.22
CA TYR A 22 -2.66 -20.51 -7.43
C TYR A 22 -4.02 -20.98 -7.94
N SER A 23 -4.25 -20.84 -9.24
CA SER A 23 -5.50 -21.24 -9.88
C SER A 23 -5.24 -21.83 -11.26
N ASP A 24 -5.86 -22.98 -11.54
CA ASP A 24 -5.87 -23.58 -12.88
C ASP A 24 -7.11 -23.17 -13.69
N ARG A 25 -8.00 -22.36 -13.11
CA ARG A 25 -9.28 -21.96 -13.73
C ARG A 25 -9.17 -20.67 -14.54
N ILE A 26 -8.17 -19.84 -14.26
CA ILE A 26 -7.98 -18.55 -14.92
C ILE A 26 -6.96 -18.75 -16.03
N ILE A 27 -7.42 -18.87 -17.27
CA ILE A 27 -6.60 -19.26 -18.42
C ILE A 27 -6.43 -18.09 -19.39
N SER A 28 -7.49 -17.30 -19.56
CA SER A 28 -7.56 -16.16 -20.48
C SER A 28 -7.47 -14.82 -19.76
N ARG A 29 -7.22 -13.76 -20.54
CA ARG A 29 -7.20 -12.39 -20.01
C ARG A 29 -8.59 -11.96 -19.54
N GLU A 30 -9.62 -12.40 -20.25
CA GLU A 30 -11.03 -12.12 -19.96
C GLU A 30 -11.46 -12.75 -18.61
N ASP A 31 -10.98 -13.96 -18.32
CA ASP A 31 -11.19 -14.63 -17.03
C ASP A 31 -10.53 -13.83 -15.90
N ALA A 32 -9.29 -13.37 -16.11
CA ALA A 32 -8.55 -12.61 -15.11
C ALA A 32 -9.15 -11.23 -14.86
N GLU A 33 -9.68 -10.57 -15.90
CA GLU A 33 -10.38 -9.30 -15.77
C GLU A 33 -11.67 -9.45 -14.94
N SER A 34 -12.45 -10.49 -15.23
CA SER A 34 -13.68 -10.79 -14.50
C SER A 34 -13.38 -11.14 -13.04
N ASP A 35 -12.38 -11.98 -12.78
CA ASP A 35 -11.95 -12.36 -11.43
C ASP A 35 -11.42 -11.15 -10.64
N ALA A 36 -10.59 -10.31 -11.27
CA ALA A 36 -10.06 -9.11 -10.64
C ALA A 36 -11.16 -8.13 -10.24
N PHE A 37 -12.14 -7.92 -11.14
CA PHE A 37 -13.27 -7.05 -10.88
C PHE A 37 -14.13 -7.57 -9.72
N ILE A 38 -14.45 -8.87 -9.70
CA ILE A 38 -15.23 -9.51 -8.64
C ILE A 38 -14.49 -9.40 -7.30
N ARG A 39 -13.19 -9.72 -7.27
CA ARG A 39 -12.36 -9.66 -6.06
C ARG A 39 -12.25 -8.23 -5.53
N CYS A 40 -11.94 -7.26 -6.37
CA CYS A 40 -11.84 -5.86 -5.95
C CYS A 40 -13.19 -5.28 -5.49
N SER A 41 -14.31 -5.76 -6.04
CA SER A 41 -15.65 -5.37 -5.61
C SER A 41 -16.04 -6.00 -4.27
N ALA A 42 -15.69 -7.27 -4.05
CA ALA A 42 -15.96 -7.98 -2.79
C ALA A 42 -15.02 -7.54 -1.65
N HIS A 43 -13.76 -7.23 -1.99
CA HIS A 43 -12.70 -6.89 -1.06
C HIS A 43 -12.13 -5.51 -1.38
N GLY A 44 -12.71 -4.47 -0.78
CA GLY A 44 -12.29 -3.08 -0.98
C GLY A 44 -10.88 -2.73 -0.47
N TRP A 45 -10.20 -3.67 0.21
CA TRP A 45 -8.83 -3.49 0.69
C TRP A 45 -7.76 -3.81 -0.35
N ILE A 46 -8.14 -4.49 -1.44
CA ILE A 46 -7.21 -4.89 -2.48
C ILE A 46 -6.83 -3.66 -3.32
N LYS A 47 -5.53 -3.34 -3.36
CA LYS A 47 -4.98 -2.25 -4.17
C LYS A 47 -4.55 -2.68 -5.54
N LYS A 48 -3.86 -3.81 -5.65
CA LYS A 48 -3.33 -4.31 -6.91
C LYS A 48 -3.47 -5.81 -6.95
N ILE A 49 -3.85 -6.33 -8.12
CA ILE A 49 -3.84 -7.76 -8.41
C ILE A 49 -3.04 -7.96 -9.69
N ALA A 50 -2.17 -8.95 -9.73
CA ALA A 50 -1.41 -9.33 -10.91
C ALA A 50 -1.53 -10.83 -11.16
N TYR A 51 -1.74 -11.20 -12.42
CA TYR A 51 -1.92 -12.57 -12.88
C TYR A 51 -0.75 -12.97 -13.76
N TYR A 52 -0.05 -14.01 -13.33
CA TYR A 52 1.07 -14.60 -14.04
C TYR A 52 0.71 -15.99 -14.51
N LYS A 53 1.09 -16.30 -15.74
CA LYS A 53 1.03 -17.64 -16.28
C LYS A 53 2.37 -18.32 -16.04
N VAL A 54 2.34 -19.46 -15.37
CA VAL A 54 3.51 -20.26 -15.07
C VAL A 54 3.45 -21.56 -15.86
N ASN A 55 4.54 -21.84 -16.57
CA ASN A 55 4.72 -23.08 -17.33
C ASN A 55 5.58 -24.07 -16.53
N ASP A 56 5.52 -25.36 -16.87
CA ASP A 56 6.30 -26.41 -16.21
C ASP A 56 7.83 -26.19 -16.32
N ALA A 57 8.28 -25.38 -17.30
CA ALA A 57 9.67 -25.00 -17.48
C ALA A 57 10.17 -23.94 -16.46
N GLY A 58 9.29 -23.41 -15.61
CA GLY A 58 9.61 -22.33 -14.67
C GLY A 58 9.53 -20.93 -15.28
N ASP A 59 9.13 -20.80 -16.55
CA ASP A 59 8.84 -19.51 -17.16
C ASP A 59 7.57 -18.92 -16.57
N PHE A 60 7.65 -17.66 -16.14
CA PHE A 60 6.51 -16.89 -15.65
C PHE A 60 6.30 -15.63 -16.51
N ARG A 61 5.07 -15.42 -16.97
CA ARG A 61 4.71 -14.23 -17.76
C ARG A 61 3.45 -13.59 -17.22
N ILE A 62 3.53 -12.28 -16.96
CA ILE A 62 2.34 -11.50 -16.64
C ILE A 62 1.43 -11.40 -17.86
N PHE A 63 0.15 -11.67 -17.68
CA PHE A 63 -0.84 -11.53 -18.75
C PHE A 63 -1.96 -10.55 -18.41
N TYR A 64 -2.21 -10.29 -17.12
CA TYR A 64 -3.14 -9.26 -16.68
C TYR A 64 -2.71 -8.64 -15.35
N ALA A 65 -2.97 -7.35 -15.19
CA ALA A 65 -2.78 -6.64 -13.93
C ALA A 65 -3.85 -5.57 -13.77
N TYR A 66 -4.43 -5.51 -12.58
CA TYR A 66 -5.47 -4.54 -12.24
C TYR A 66 -5.07 -3.76 -11.01
N THR A 67 -5.28 -2.44 -11.05
CA THR A 67 -5.05 -1.56 -9.90
C THR A 67 -6.36 -0.89 -9.55
N ASN A 68 -6.85 -1.14 -8.34
CA ASN A 68 -8.08 -0.54 -7.85
C ASN A 68 -7.82 0.93 -7.47
N PRO A 69 -8.53 1.91 -8.07
CA PRO A 69 -8.45 3.30 -7.66
C PRO A 69 -9.15 3.55 -6.31
N ASN A 70 -10.17 2.76 -5.97
CA ASN A 70 -11.07 2.98 -4.84
C ASN A 70 -10.72 2.07 -3.65
N VAL A 71 -9.47 2.12 -3.19
CA VAL A 71 -9.07 1.31 -2.04
C VAL A 71 -9.56 1.94 -0.75
N LEU A 72 -10.26 1.12 0.03
CA LEU A 72 -10.58 1.47 1.40
C LEU A 72 -9.31 1.29 2.25
N PRO A 73 -8.87 2.33 2.96
CA PRO A 73 -7.71 2.22 3.83
C PRO A 73 -8.06 1.26 4.97
N GLU A 74 -7.64 -0.01 4.87
CA GLU A 74 -7.65 -0.89 6.01
C GLU A 74 -6.76 -0.28 7.09
N GLY A 75 -7.30 -0.18 8.30
CA GLY A 75 -6.64 0.45 9.42
C GLY A 75 -5.23 -0.08 9.64
N ARG A 76 -4.24 0.70 9.19
CA ARG A 76 -2.80 0.59 9.43
C ARG A 76 -2.16 -0.68 8.85
N PRO A 77 -1.25 -0.58 7.86
CA PRO A 77 -0.53 -1.74 7.35
C PRO A 77 0.28 -2.36 8.49
N GLN A 78 0.06 -3.64 8.77
CA GLN A 78 1.04 -4.43 9.52
C GLN A 78 2.24 -4.61 8.59
N ALA A 79 3.24 -3.76 8.77
CA ALA A 79 4.54 -3.94 8.16
C ALA A 79 5.01 -5.39 8.42
N SER A 80 5.25 -6.12 7.33
CA SER A 80 5.85 -7.45 7.34
C SER A 80 7.16 -7.37 8.15
N LYS A 81 7.27 -8.19 9.20
CA LYS A 81 8.39 -8.18 10.16
C LYS A 81 9.71 -8.76 9.59
N ASN A 82 9.88 -8.80 8.27
CA ASN A 82 11.06 -9.38 7.62
C ASN A 82 11.87 -8.38 6.78
N ALA A 83 11.63 -7.08 6.92
CA ALA A 83 12.58 -6.07 6.46
C ALA A 83 13.72 -5.91 7.48
N VAL A 84 14.78 -6.69 7.31
CA VAL A 84 16.08 -6.42 7.93
C VAL A 84 16.58 -5.07 7.43
N GLY A 85 16.53 -4.07 8.32
CA GLY A 85 17.37 -2.87 8.24
C GLY A 85 16.77 -1.66 7.52
N LYS A 86 16.01 -0.84 8.26
CA LYS A 86 16.46 0.48 8.75
C LYS A 86 15.36 1.16 9.57
N SER A 87 15.83 1.80 10.63
CA SER A 87 15.10 2.34 11.78
C SER A 87 14.30 3.61 11.49
N ALA A 88 13.34 3.86 12.39
CA ALA A 88 12.67 5.13 12.75
C ALA A 88 11.45 5.56 11.89
N ARG A 89 10.29 5.93 12.45
CA ARG A 89 9.90 6.21 13.84
C ARG A 89 8.37 6.16 13.99
N VAL A 90 7.99 5.75 15.18
CA VAL A 90 6.63 5.64 15.73
C VAL A 90 5.93 7.01 15.79
N ASN A 91 4.65 6.98 15.43
CA ASN A 91 3.69 8.08 15.55
C ASN A 91 3.05 8.05 16.96
N LYS A 92 2.99 9.19 17.69
CA LYS A 92 2.13 9.32 18.89
C LYS A 92 1.50 10.72 18.98
N LYS A 93 0.17 10.74 18.88
CA LYS A 93 -0.73 11.88 19.14
C LYS A 93 -0.65 12.34 20.61
N LYS A 94 -0.80 13.63 20.88
CA LYS A 94 -1.87 14.20 21.76
C LYS A 94 -1.80 15.74 21.83
N ILE A 95 -2.98 16.35 21.77
CA ILE A 95 -3.27 17.79 21.92
C ILE A 95 -3.41 18.12 23.43
N LYS A 96 -2.74 19.18 23.92
CA LYS A 96 -3.30 20.33 24.68
C LYS A 96 -2.27 20.98 25.63
N GLN A 97 -2.08 22.28 25.40
CA GLN A 97 -1.96 23.40 26.35
C GLN A 97 -0.98 23.32 27.54
N LYS A 98 -0.07 24.29 27.62
CA LYS A 98 -0.15 25.52 28.44
C LYS A 98 1.23 26.16 28.52
N ASN A 99 1.28 27.49 28.45
CA ASN A 99 2.26 28.39 29.07
C ASN A 99 3.75 28.12 28.80
N THR A 100 4.60 29.04 28.36
CA THR A 100 4.66 30.47 28.67
C THR A 100 5.93 31.02 27.97
N LEU A 101 6.01 32.35 27.83
CA LEU A 101 7.23 33.12 28.07
C LEU A 101 8.21 33.55 26.96
N TRP A 102 7.93 33.48 25.65
CA TRP A 102 8.75 34.26 24.67
C TRP A 102 7.95 35.04 23.61
N ARG A 103 6.69 35.38 23.93
CA ARG A 103 6.10 36.66 23.49
C ARG A 103 6.79 37.78 24.28
N LYS A 104 8.02 38.13 23.89
CA LYS A 104 8.70 39.41 24.21
C LYS A 104 10.07 39.41 23.55
N LEU A 105 10.11 39.88 22.31
CA LEU A 105 11.18 40.71 21.72
C LEU A 105 10.83 41.16 20.28
N ALA A 106 9.55 41.10 19.88
CA ALA A 106 8.96 42.12 19.01
C ALA A 106 8.52 43.32 19.87
N PHE A 107 9.48 43.99 20.52
CA PHE A 107 9.33 45.31 21.13
C PHE A 107 10.74 45.77 21.54
N TRP A 108 11.22 46.87 20.96
CA TRP A 108 12.38 47.69 21.37
C TRP A 108 13.71 47.59 20.56
N SER A 109 13.66 48.02 19.31
CA SER A 109 14.68 48.87 18.68
C SER A 109 14.01 49.49 17.44
N ARG A 110 13.89 50.79 17.22
CA ARG A 110 14.54 51.96 17.79
C ARG A 110 13.69 53.15 17.33
N ALA A 111 12.72 53.55 18.15
CA ALA A 111 12.01 54.81 17.98
C ALA A 111 12.25 55.66 19.22
N ARG A 112 13.31 56.48 19.19
CA ARG A 112 13.35 57.70 19.98
C ARG A 112 14.37 58.70 19.42
N ARG A 113 13.81 59.74 18.80
CA ARG A 113 14.20 61.17 18.80
C ARG A 113 15.62 61.47 18.30
N ARG A 114 15.84 62.40 17.39
CA ARG A 114 15.22 63.72 17.23
C ARG A 114 15.60 64.25 15.85
#